data_AF-A0AAW2C311-F1
#
_entry.id   AF-A0AAW2C311-F1
#
_cell.length_a   1.000
_cell.length_b   1.000
_cell.length_c   1.000
_cell.angle_alpha   90.00
_cell.angle_beta   90.00
_cell.angle_gamma   90.00
#
_symmetry.space_group_name_H-M   'P 1'
#
loop_
_entity.id
_entity.type
_entity.pdbx_description
1 polymer ?
#
loop_
_entity_poly.entity_id
_entity_poly.type
_entity_poly.pdbx_seq_one_letter_code
_entity_poly.pdbx_strand_id
1 'polypeptide(L)'
;MEGLPTMMNLQKRGVNGCELCPCCGREPESVHHSLVRCEVARRVWDCWVNCPVDFLSDAIDITDVALKICENGTTQDLETFFGVAGQYAAIQGILAVETEGSLGHVYQGILSILSSFSSWGIKHVKRDYNRVAHELAQFARKNETSQVWKGFSSPIVQQLVQAECM
;
A
#
# COMPACT_ATOMS: atom_id res chain seq x y z
N MET A 1 -18.06 -0.53 -2.64
CA MET A 1 -16.80 -0.67 -1.87
C MET A 1 -15.65 -0.23 -2.79
N GLU A 2 -15.39 1.08 -2.92
CA GLU A 2 -14.33 1.65 -3.79
C GLU A 2 -13.12 2.14 -2.98
N GLY A 3 -12.69 1.32 -2.01
CA GLY A 3 -11.67 1.69 -1.03
C GLY A 3 -10.23 1.48 -1.50
N LEU A 4 -10.00 0.52 -2.40
CA LEU A 4 -8.65 0.10 -2.81
C LEU A 4 -8.07 1.03 -3.89
N PRO A 5 -6.77 1.35 -3.84
CA PRO A 5 -6.12 2.29 -4.73
C PRO A 5 -5.75 1.65 -6.08
N THR A 6 -6.74 1.21 -6.85
CA THR A 6 -6.52 0.73 -8.24
C THR A 6 -6.47 1.89 -9.22
N MET A 7 -5.86 1.74 -10.40
CA MET A 7 -5.81 2.81 -11.40
C MET A 7 -7.17 3.39 -11.74
N MET A 8 -8.19 2.55 -11.90
CA MET A 8 -9.56 3.02 -12.16
C MET A 8 -10.11 3.87 -11.00
N ASN A 9 -9.78 3.54 -9.74
CA ASN A 9 -10.21 4.34 -8.58
C ASN A 9 -9.36 5.61 -8.40
N LEU A 10 -8.08 5.58 -8.77
CA LEU A 10 -7.18 6.75 -8.75
C LEU A 10 -7.58 7.78 -9.80
N GLN A 11 -7.97 7.34 -11.00
CA GLN A 11 -8.51 8.22 -12.04
C GLN A 11 -9.83 8.87 -11.65
N LYS A 12 -10.76 8.13 -11.04
CA LYS A 12 -11.98 8.71 -10.45
C LYS A 12 -11.69 9.80 -9.43
N ARG A 13 -10.51 9.77 -8.81
CA ARG A 13 -10.02 10.77 -7.84
C ARG A 13 -9.16 11.87 -8.46
N GLY A 14 -9.05 11.91 -9.79
CA GLY A 14 -8.34 12.96 -10.54
C GLY A 14 -6.82 12.75 -10.66
N VAL A 15 -6.31 11.55 -10.36
CA VAL A 15 -4.91 11.20 -10.63
C VAL A 15 -4.80 10.77 -12.09
N ASN A 16 -4.18 11.62 -12.91
CA ASN A 16 -3.92 11.30 -14.32
C ASN A 16 -2.72 10.35 -14.42
N GLY A 17 -2.90 9.21 -15.08
CA GLY A 17 -1.90 8.15 -15.25
C GLY A 17 -2.41 7.01 -16.12
N CYS A 18 -1.55 6.02 -16.40
CA CYS A 18 -1.90 4.85 -17.20
C CYS A 18 -3.04 4.03 -16.55
N GLU A 19 -4.06 3.64 -17.33
CA GLU A 19 -5.19 2.83 -16.85
C GLU A 19 -4.86 1.36 -16.66
N LEU A 20 -3.78 0.90 -17.30
CA LEU A 20 -3.40 -0.50 -17.35
C LEU A 20 -2.90 -0.96 -15.99
N CYS A 21 -3.15 -2.23 -15.69
CA CYS A 21 -2.64 -2.87 -14.50
C CYS A 21 -1.11 -2.81 -14.49
N PRO A 22 -0.48 -2.24 -13.45
CA PRO A 22 0.98 -2.14 -13.35
C PRO A 22 1.66 -3.51 -13.21
N CYS A 23 0.91 -4.57 -12.88
CA CYS A 23 1.45 -5.92 -12.77
C CYS A 23 1.48 -6.67 -14.10
N CYS A 24 0.39 -6.64 -14.88
CA CYS A 24 0.31 -7.40 -16.14
C CYS A 24 0.53 -6.52 -17.38
N GLY A 25 0.25 -5.22 -17.30
CA GLY A 25 0.34 -4.28 -18.42
C GLY A 25 -0.67 -4.49 -19.55
N ARG A 26 -1.68 -5.35 -19.38
CA ARG A 26 -2.58 -5.80 -20.47
C ARG A 26 -4.01 -5.29 -20.38
N GLU A 27 -4.60 -5.25 -19.19
CA GLU A 27 -5.99 -4.85 -18.97
C GLU A 27 -6.07 -3.68 -17.98
N PRO A 28 -7.15 -2.87 -18.02
CA PRO A 28 -7.39 -1.82 -17.03
C PRO A 28 -7.43 -2.33 -15.58
N GLU A 29 -6.83 -1.60 -14.65
CA GLU A 29 -6.75 -2.02 -13.25
C GLU A 29 -8.03 -1.72 -12.46
N SER A 30 -8.95 -2.68 -12.46
CA SER A 30 -10.04 -2.75 -11.48
C SER A 30 -9.61 -3.56 -10.25
N VAL A 31 -10.36 -3.42 -9.14
CA VAL A 31 -10.16 -4.26 -7.93
C VAL A 31 -10.30 -5.74 -8.25
N HIS A 32 -11.25 -6.08 -9.11
CA HIS A 32 -11.48 -7.46 -9.53
C HIS A 32 -10.34 -8.00 -10.39
N HIS A 33 -9.85 -7.18 -11.33
CA HIS A 33 -8.68 -7.55 -12.11
C HIS A 33 -7.47 -7.72 -11.20
N SER A 34 -7.13 -6.71 -10.40
CA SER A 34 -5.91 -6.72 -9.60
C SER A 34 -5.83 -7.86 -8.59
N LEU A 35 -6.96 -8.22 -7.96
CA LEU A 35 -6.99 -9.25 -6.92
C LEU A 35 -7.34 -10.64 -7.44
N VAL A 36 -8.10 -10.79 -8.53
CA VAL A 36 -8.65 -12.10 -8.95
C VAL A 36 -8.18 -12.49 -10.34
N ARG A 37 -8.44 -11.65 -11.36
CA ARG A 37 -8.22 -12.04 -12.76
C ARG A 37 -6.78 -11.85 -13.26
N CYS A 38 -6.00 -10.97 -12.63
CA CYS A 38 -4.64 -10.68 -13.03
C CYS A 38 -3.80 -11.97 -13.00
N GLU A 39 -3.09 -12.27 -14.07
CA GLU A 39 -2.22 -13.47 -14.15
C GLU A 39 -1.18 -13.50 -13.02
N VAL A 40 -0.71 -12.32 -12.59
CA VAL A 40 0.24 -12.19 -11.48
C VAL A 40 -0.44 -12.51 -10.15
N ALA A 41 -1.68 -12.04 -9.94
CA ALA A 41 -2.46 -12.36 -8.75
C ALA A 41 -2.81 -13.86 -8.69
N ARG A 42 -3.22 -14.47 -9.81
CA ARG A 42 -3.44 -15.93 -9.89
C ARG A 42 -2.24 -16.74 -9.42
N ARG A 43 -1.03 -16.36 -9.85
CA ARG A 43 0.19 -17.05 -9.41
C ARG A 43 0.44 -16.92 -7.91
N VAL A 44 0.00 -15.83 -7.27
CA VAL A 44 0.07 -15.69 -5.80
C VAL A 44 -0.93 -16.64 -5.14
N TRP A 45 -2.15 -16.75 -5.67
CA TRP A 45 -3.17 -17.67 -5.17
C TRP A 45 -2.82 -19.14 -5.39
N ASP A 46 -2.11 -19.47 -6.48
CA ASP A 46 -1.61 -20.83 -6.74
C ASP A 46 -0.62 -21.31 -5.65
N CYS A 47 0.01 -20.39 -4.92
CA CYS A 47 0.87 -20.71 -3.79
C CYS A 47 0.09 -20.98 -2.49
N TRP A 48 -1.22 -20.73 -2.46
CA TRP A 48 -2.06 -20.97 -1.29
C TRP A 48 -2.44 -22.44 -1.20
N VAL A 49 -1.69 -23.17 -0.37
CA VAL A 49 -1.96 -24.59 -0.08
C VAL A 49 -3.30 -24.75 0.62
N ASN A 50 -4.14 -25.69 0.12
CA ASN A 50 -5.50 -25.95 0.62
C ASN A 50 -6.47 -24.78 0.49
N CYS A 51 -6.31 -23.93 -0.53
CA CYS A 51 -7.25 -22.84 -0.76
C CYS A 51 -8.69 -23.36 -0.92
N PRO A 52 -9.67 -22.83 -0.16
CA PRO A 52 -11.06 -23.28 -0.22
C PRO A 52 -11.83 -22.72 -1.43
N VAL A 53 -11.21 -21.84 -2.21
CA VAL A 53 -11.83 -21.16 -3.37
C VAL A 53 -11.01 -21.39 -4.63
N ASP A 54 -11.69 -21.81 -5.69
CA ASP A 54 -11.10 -21.88 -7.03
C ASP A 54 -11.14 -20.49 -7.70
N PHE A 55 -10.03 -19.76 -7.59
CA PHE A 55 -9.81 -18.46 -8.24
C PHE A 55 -9.69 -18.55 -9.77
N LEU A 56 -9.63 -19.76 -10.35
CA LEU A 56 -9.49 -19.95 -11.80
C LEU A 56 -10.84 -19.82 -12.53
N SER A 57 -11.95 -19.80 -11.79
CA SER A 57 -13.30 -19.57 -12.34
C SER A 57 -13.53 -18.09 -12.63
N ASP A 58 -13.68 -17.75 -13.92
CA ASP A 58 -13.87 -16.36 -14.40
C ASP A 58 -15.16 -15.68 -13.88
N ALA A 59 -16.06 -16.43 -13.24
CA ALA A 59 -17.37 -15.94 -12.79
C ALA A 59 -17.40 -15.44 -11.33
N ILE A 60 -16.29 -15.49 -10.60
CA ILE A 60 -16.28 -15.17 -9.16
C ILE A 60 -16.07 -13.67 -8.93
N ASP A 61 -17.04 -12.99 -8.32
CA ASP A 61 -16.85 -11.64 -7.78
C ASP A 61 -15.96 -11.68 -6.53
N ILE A 62 -15.24 -10.60 -6.24
CA ILE A 62 -14.38 -10.51 -5.04
C ILE A 62 -15.19 -10.69 -3.74
N THR A 63 -16.44 -10.25 -3.74
CA THR A 63 -17.37 -10.40 -2.61
C THR A 63 -17.78 -11.87 -2.46
N ASP A 64 -17.94 -12.58 -3.59
CA ASP A 64 -18.21 -14.02 -3.60
C ASP A 64 -17.00 -14.84 -3.11
N VAL A 65 -15.77 -14.36 -3.34
CA VAL A 65 -14.57 -15.01 -2.77
C VAL A 65 -14.66 -15.04 -1.26
N ALA A 66 -14.88 -13.88 -0.62
CA ALA A 66 -14.95 -13.80 0.84
C ALA A 66 -16.08 -14.66 1.40
N LEU A 67 -17.25 -14.65 0.75
CA LEU A 67 -18.38 -15.50 1.13
C LEU A 67 -18.04 -17.00 1.02
N LYS A 68 -17.41 -17.43 -0.08
CA LYS A 68 -17.02 -18.83 -0.27
C LYS A 68 -15.96 -19.29 0.73
N ILE A 69 -15.05 -18.41 1.16
CA ILE A 69 -14.10 -18.71 2.24
C ILE A 69 -14.84 -18.83 3.57
N CYS A 70 -15.84 -17.98 3.85
CA CYS A 70 -16.67 -18.13 5.05
C CYS A 70 -17.47 -19.45 5.07
N GLU A 71 -17.95 -19.90 3.91
CA GLU A 71 -18.76 -21.12 3.80
C GLU A 71 -17.92 -22.40 3.83
N ASN A 72 -16.75 -22.41 3.19
CA ASN A 72 -15.98 -23.62 2.92
C ASN A 72 -14.60 -23.64 3.59
N GLY A 73 -14.18 -22.53 4.19
CA GLY A 73 -12.86 -22.35 4.79
C GLY A 73 -12.91 -22.12 6.30
N THR A 74 -11.76 -21.81 6.85
CA THR A 74 -11.55 -21.48 8.27
C THR A 74 -11.40 -19.97 8.47
N THR A 75 -11.42 -19.52 9.73
CA THR A 75 -11.06 -18.14 10.06
C THR A 75 -9.63 -17.79 9.64
N GLN A 76 -8.72 -18.77 9.67
CA GLN A 76 -7.34 -18.59 9.21
C GLN A 76 -7.26 -18.39 7.69
N ASP A 77 -8.17 -18.99 6.93
CA ASP A 77 -8.26 -18.79 5.49
C ASP A 77 -8.75 -17.38 5.16
N LEU A 78 -9.70 -16.84 5.93
CA LEU A 78 -10.12 -15.45 5.82
C LEU A 78 -8.98 -14.48 6.13
N GLU A 79 -8.24 -14.72 7.22
CA GLU A 79 -7.08 -13.90 7.58
C GLU A 79 -5.99 -13.95 6.50
N THR A 80 -5.75 -15.13 5.92
CA THR A 80 -4.80 -15.30 4.81
C THR A 80 -5.25 -14.52 3.59
N PHE A 81 -6.52 -14.61 3.21
CA PHE A 81 -7.09 -13.87 2.09
C PHE A 81 -6.97 -12.35 2.27
N PHE A 82 -7.42 -11.82 3.41
CA PHE A 82 -7.35 -10.38 3.68
C PHE A 82 -5.90 -9.88 3.83
N GLY A 83 -5.02 -10.70 4.41
CA GLY A 83 -3.59 -10.40 4.56
C GLY A 83 -2.88 -10.29 3.21
N VAL A 84 -3.04 -11.30 2.35
CA VAL A 84 -2.41 -11.34 1.02
C VAL A 84 -3.01 -10.27 0.10
N ALA A 85 -4.34 -10.12 0.07
CA ALA A 85 -4.99 -9.10 -0.75
C ALA A 85 -4.59 -7.67 -0.32
N GLY A 86 -4.48 -7.41 0.98
CA GLY A 86 -4.06 -6.12 1.52
C GLY A 86 -2.59 -5.80 1.23
N GLN A 87 -1.69 -6.79 1.40
CA GLN A 87 -0.27 -6.61 1.12
C GLN A 87 -0.02 -6.46 -0.39
N TYR A 88 -0.71 -7.24 -1.22
CA TYR A 88 -0.65 -7.12 -2.67
C TYR A 88 -1.13 -5.75 -3.14
N ALA A 89 -2.24 -5.23 -2.60
CA ALA A 89 -2.71 -3.88 -2.90
C ALA A 89 -1.72 -2.78 -2.47
N ALA A 90 -0.99 -2.96 -1.37
CA ALA A 90 0.05 -2.02 -0.93
C ALA A 90 1.28 -2.06 -1.86
N ILE A 91 1.72 -3.27 -2.25
CA ILE A 91 2.82 -3.48 -3.20
C ILE A 91 2.43 -2.93 -4.57
N GLN A 92 1.20 -3.17 -5.02
CA GLN A 92 0.68 -2.57 -6.24
C GLN A 92 0.60 -1.06 -6.14
N GLY A 93 0.17 -0.47 -5.03
CA GLY A 93 0.25 0.98 -4.83
C GLY A 93 1.67 1.54 -4.94
N ILE A 94 2.69 0.74 -4.61
CA ILE A 94 4.11 1.13 -4.76
C ILE A 94 4.61 0.92 -6.21
N LEU A 95 4.19 -0.16 -6.88
CA LEU A 95 4.56 -0.49 -8.26
C LEU A 95 3.76 0.30 -9.32
N ALA A 96 2.54 0.69 -8.98
CA ALA A 96 1.61 1.56 -9.72
C ALA A 96 2.16 2.98 -9.85
N VAL A 97 2.97 3.42 -8.88
CA VAL A 97 3.58 4.73 -8.98
C VAL A 97 4.73 4.64 -9.96
N GLU A 98 4.37 4.97 -11.20
CA GLU A 98 5.21 5.22 -12.36
C GLU A 98 6.68 5.45 -11.97
N THR A 99 7.52 4.46 -12.27
CA THR A 99 8.98 4.65 -12.24
C THR A 99 9.44 5.68 -13.28
N GLU A 100 8.54 6.12 -14.17
CA GLU A 100 8.72 7.16 -15.20
C GLU A 100 8.06 8.52 -14.82
N GLY A 101 7.39 8.62 -13.67
CA GLY A 101 6.75 9.84 -13.18
C GLY A 101 7.68 10.73 -12.35
N SER A 102 7.24 11.96 -12.03
CA SER A 102 8.05 12.94 -11.26
C SER A 102 8.47 12.47 -9.86
N LEU A 103 7.77 11.46 -9.31
CA LEU A 103 8.10 10.84 -8.04
C LEU A 103 8.89 9.53 -8.19
N GLY A 104 9.03 8.97 -9.39
CA GLY A 104 9.70 7.69 -9.65
C GLY A 104 11.13 7.63 -9.11
N HIS A 105 11.89 8.71 -9.27
CA HIS A 105 13.24 8.82 -8.69
C HIS A 105 13.24 8.82 -7.15
N VAL A 106 12.19 9.36 -6.52
CA VAL A 106 12.04 9.32 -5.05
C VAL A 106 11.80 7.88 -4.60
N TYR A 107 10.93 7.13 -5.27
CA TYR A 107 10.68 5.72 -4.96
C TYR A 107 11.92 4.86 -5.16
N GLN A 108 12.64 5.05 -6.27
CA GLN A 108 13.90 4.32 -6.48
C GLN A 108 14.93 4.64 -5.40
N GLY A 109 15.05 5.90 -5.00
CA GLY A 109 15.88 6.29 -3.87
C GLY A 109 15.48 5.56 -2.57
N ILE A 110 14.18 5.51 -2.27
CA ILE A 110 13.65 4.81 -1.09
C ILE A 110 13.97 3.31 -1.17
N LEU A 111 13.68 2.64 -2.29
CA LEU A 111 13.93 1.21 -2.47
C LEU A 111 15.41 0.86 -2.36
N SER A 112 16.28 1.68 -2.94
CA SER A 112 17.74 1.52 -2.84
C SER A 112 18.26 1.69 -1.41
N ILE A 113 17.62 2.52 -0.59
CA ILE A 113 17.98 2.68 0.82
C ILE A 113 17.45 1.47 1.61
N LEU A 114 16.21 1.07 1.38
CA LEU A 114 15.57 -0.05 2.09
C LEU A 114 16.26 -1.39 1.82
N SER A 115 16.85 -1.60 0.63
CA SER A 115 17.59 -2.81 0.30
C SER A 115 18.89 -2.97 1.10
N SER A 116 19.40 -1.89 1.70
CA SER A 116 20.58 -1.94 2.58
C SER A 116 20.30 -2.49 3.98
N PHE A 117 19.02 -2.61 4.37
CA PHE A 117 18.61 -3.15 5.66
C PHE A 117 18.32 -4.64 5.55
N SER A 118 18.76 -5.42 6.54
CA SER A 118 18.48 -6.86 6.60
C SER A 118 16.99 -7.18 6.85
N SER A 119 16.23 -6.23 7.39
CA SER A 119 14.79 -6.31 7.59
C SER A 119 14.21 -4.91 7.77
N TRP A 120 13.02 -4.67 7.20
CA TRP A 120 12.26 -3.43 7.36
C TRP A 120 10.75 -3.69 7.26
N GLY A 121 9.94 -2.78 7.80
CA GLY A 121 8.49 -2.86 7.71
C GLY A 121 7.85 -1.48 7.74
N ILE A 122 6.83 -1.28 6.92
CA ILE A 122 6.06 -0.03 6.86
C ILE A 122 4.69 -0.30 7.47
N LYS A 123 4.26 0.56 8.39
CA LYS A 123 2.94 0.48 9.01
C LYS A 123 2.21 1.79 8.80
N HIS A 124 0.98 1.71 8.34
CA HIS A 124 0.10 2.87 8.31
C HIS A 124 -0.35 3.19 9.74
N VAL A 125 -0.25 4.46 10.13
CA VAL A 125 -0.71 4.97 11.43
C VAL A 125 -1.77 6.04 11.21
N LYS A 126 -2.70 6.21 12.16
CA LYS A 126 -3.70 7.30 12.06
C LYS A 126 -2.98 8.65 12.10
N ARG A 127 -3.58 9.68 11.51
CA ARG A 127 -2.99 11.03 11.38
C ARG A 127 -2.46 11.58 12.70
N ASP A 128 -3.17 11.36 13.80
CA ASP A 128 -2.79 11.85 15.13
C ASP A 128 -1.46 11.27 15.64
N TYR A 129 -1.12 10.04 15.24
CA TYR A 129 0.16 9.38 15.60
C TYR A 129 1.34 9.83 14.73
N ASN A 130 1.08 10.64 13.70
CA ASN A 130 2.12 11.22 12.84
C ASN A 130 2.21 12.75 12.98
N ARG A 131 1.68 13.29 14.09
CA ARG A 131 1.56 14.72 14.33
C ARG A 131 2.93 15.38 14.50
N VAL A 132 3.90 14.78 15.20
CA VAL A 132 5.27 15.31 15.28
C VAL A 132 5.88 15.54 13.88
N ALA A 133 5.80 14.55 12.99
CA ALA A 133 6.33 14.68 11.63
C ALA A 133 5.62 15.78 10.85
N HIS A 134 4.29 15.91 11.03
CA HIS A 134 3.49 16.97 10.43
C HIS A 134 3.91 18.36 10.91
N GLU A 135 4.06 18.56 12.22
CA GLU A 135 4.48 19.84 12.81
C GLU A 135 5.90 20.22 12.37
N LEU A 136 6.82 19.25 12.28
CA LEU A 136 8.16 19.50 11.74
C LEU A 136 8.14 19.95 10.29
N ALA A 137 7.33 19.30 9.44
CA ALA A 137 7.16 19.72 8.06
C ALA A 137 6.55 21.12 7.96
N GLN A 138 5.56 21.44 8.79
CA GLN A 138 4.99 22.79 8.86
C GLN A 138 6.00 23.84 9.33
N PHE A 139 6.81 23.52 10.33
CA PHE A 139 7.83 24.41 10.86
C PHE A 139 8.88 24.73 9.79
N ALA A 140 9.38 23.72 9.08
CA ALA A 140 10.32 23.91 7.97
C ALA A 140 9.72 24.79 6.87
N ARG A 141 8.45 24.55 6.51
CA ARG A 141 7.72 25.35 5.50
C ARG A 141 7.52 26.81 5.93
N LYS A 142 7.10 27.06 7.18
CA LYS A 142 6.79 28.41 7.67
C LYS A 142 8.02 29.29 7.83
N ASN A 143 9.14 28.70 8.22
CA ASN A 143 10.38 29.43 8.47
C ASN A 143 11.35 29.37 7.29
N GLU A 144 11.02 28.63 6.22
CA GLU A 144 11.88 28.38 5.06
C GLU A 144 13.30 27.92 5.44
N THR A 145 13.40 27.14 6.54
CA THR A 145 14.69 26.70 7.07
C THR A 145 14.99 25.25 6.72
N SER A 146 16.24 24.95 6.39
CA SER A 146 16.79 23.59 6.36
C SER A 146 17.70 23.39 7.56
N GLN A 147 17.35 22.48 8.45
CA GLN A 147 18.07 22.20 9.68
C GLN A 147 18.35 20.71 9.80
N VAL A 148 19.55 20.36 10.27
CA VAL A 148 19.98 18.99 10.51
C VAL A 148 20.45 18.87 11.95
N TRP A 149 19.82 17.99 12.72
CA TRP A 149 20.17 17.76 14.12
C TRP A 149 20.88 16.41 14.24
N LYS A 150 22.17 16.43 14.61
CA LYS A 150 22.98 15.23 14.83
C LYS A 150 23.40 15.16 16.29
N GLY A 151 23.00 14.11 16.99
CA GLY A 151 23.38 13.86 18.39
C GLY A 151 22.61 14.65 19.46
N PHE A 152 21.65 15.50 19.08
CA PHE A 152 20.74 16.20 19.99
C PHE A 152 19.36 16.38 19.36
N SER A 153 18.30 16.38 20.16
CA SER A 153 16.95 16.71 19.71
C SER A 153 16.71 18.21 19.81
N SER A 154 16.24 18.84 18.74
CA SER A 154 15.84 20.25 18.73
C SER A 154 14.82 20.55 19.85
N PRO A 155 14.86 21.72 20.50
CA PRO A 155 13.86 22.10 21.51
C PRO A 155 12.42 21.96 21.03
N ILE A 156 12.18 22.20 19.73
CA ILE A 156 10.86 22.06 19.11
C ILE A 156 10.42 20.59 19.08
N VAL A 157 11.33 19.66 18.74
CA VAL A 157 11.05 18.22 18.75
C VAL A 157 10.77 17.75 20.19
N GLN A 158 11.55 18.23 21.16
CA GLN A 158 11.35 17.88 22.57
C GLN A 158 9.98 18.34 23.09
N GLN A 159 9.57 19.57 22.76
CA GLN A 159 8.26 20.11 23.13
C GLN A 159 7.11 19.34 22.47
N LEU A 160 7.24 19.01 21.19
CA LEU A 160 6.22 18.25 20.44
C LEU A 160 6.04 16.83 21.00
N VAL A 161 7.15 16.14 21.29
CA VAL A 161 7.11 14.79 21.87
C VAL A 161 6.56 14.82 23.31
N GLN A 162 6.93 15.81 24.12
CA GLN A 162 6.38 15.96 25.48
C GLN A 162 4.88 16.24 25.47
N ALA A 163 4.36 16.94 24.46
CA ALA A 163 2.93 17.21 24.31
C ALA A 163 2.11 16.00 23.84
N GLU A 164 2.74 14.96 23.29
CA GLU A 164 2.09 13.69 22.89
C GLU A 164 2.20 12.58 23.95
N CYS A 165 3.14 12.70 24.89
CA CYS A 165 3.33 11.74 25.99
C CYS A 165 2.48 12.02 27.25
N MET A 166 1.66 13.09 27.26
CA MET A 166 0.63 13.36 28.29
C MET A 166 -0.75 13.04 27.74
#